data_AF-A0A2Z2MH70-F1
#
_entry.id   AF-A0A2Z2MH70-F1
#
_cell.length_a   1.000
_cell.length_b   1.000
_cell.length_c   1.000
_cell.angle_alpha   90.00
_cell.angle_beta   90.00
_cell.angle_gamma   90.00
#
_symmetry.space_group_name_H-M   'P 1'
#
loop_
_entity.id
_entity.type
_entity.pdbx_description
1 polymer ?
#
loop_
_entity_poly.entity_id
_entity_poly.type
_entity_poly.pdbx_seq_one_letter_code
_entity_poly.pdbx_strand_id
1 'polypeptide(L)'
;MKIEAILLVWGVRDEVLERLPVDGYWLYGEYDFLAKLEFRDEFEMETFMRDLKRVIHGGTFKLIPVVISAVKNGGETSVLEGLKPSAP
;
A
#
# COMPACT_ATOMS: atom_id res chain seq x y z
N MET A 1 -4.88 -14.64 8.95
CA MET A 1 -3.45 -14.32 9.16
C MET A 1 -3.36 -12.83 8.96
N LYS A 2 -2.81 -12.07 9.92
CA LYS A 2 -2.67 -10.63 9.73
C LYS A 2 -1.71 -10.36 8.57
N ILE A 3 -2.08 -9.41 7.72
CA ILE A 3 -1.31 -8.99 6.54
C ILE A 3 -0.91 -7.55 6.78
N GLU A 4 0.38 -7.28 6.83
CA GLU A 4 0.87 -5.91 6.74
C GLU A 4 1.04 -5.54 5.27
N ALA A 5 0.77 -4.30 4.90
CA ALA A 5 0.98 -3.83 3.53
C ALA A 5 1.43 -2.38 3.50
N ILE A 6 2.12 -2.02 2.41
CA ILE A 6 2.44 -0.65 2.06
C ILE A 6 1.51 -0.20 0.94
N LEU A 7 0.81 0.91 1.16
CA LEU A 7 0.03 1.62 0.16
C LEU A 7 0.87 2.76 -0.43
N LEU A 8 0.98 2.79 -1.75
CA LEU A 8 1.53 3.89 -2.53
C LEU A 8 0.43 4.47 -3.42
N VAL A 9 0.32 5.79 -3.49
CA VAL A 9 -0.67 6.50 -4.32
C VAL A 9 0.01 7.60 -5.13
N TRP A 10 -0.39 7.78 -6.39
CA TRP A 10 0.10 8.84 -7.28
C TRP A 10 -0.94 9.28 -8.31
N GLY A 11 -0.76 10.50 -8.83
CA GLY A 11 -1.68 11.13 -9.76
C GLY A 11 -3.01 11.49 -9.10
N VAL A 12 -3.02 11.75 -7.78
CA VAL A 12 -4.21 12.08 -7.00
C VAL A 12 -4.07 13.48 -6.44
N ARG A 13 -5.11 14.29 -6.56
CA ARG A 13 -5.12 15.67 -6.02
C ARG A 13 -5.16 15.64 -4.49
N ASP A 14 -4.50 16.60 -3.86
CA ASP A 14 -4.39 16.78 -2.41
C ASP A 14 -5.74 16.65 -1.68
N GLU A 15 -6.80 17.28 -2.20
CA GLU A 15 -8.16 17.24 -1.62
C GLU A 15 -8.78 15.84 -1.55
N VAL A 16 -8.29 14.90 -2.35
CA VAL A 16 -8.68 13.49 -2.34
C VAL A 16 -7.80 12.71 -1.37
N LEU A 17 -6.51 13.01 -1.31
CA LEU A 17 -5.56 12.40 -0.35
C LEU A 17 -5.97 12.68 1.09
N GLU A 18 -6.41 13.91 1.39
CA GLU A 18 -6.93 14.31 2.71
C GLU A 18 -8.17 13.51 3.15
N ARG A 19 -8.87 12.88 2.21
CA ARG A 19 -10.08 12.08 2.47
C ARG A 19 -9.81 10.59 2.57
N LEU A 20 -8.57 10.16 2.36
CA LEU A 20 -8.23 8.75 2.48
C LEU A 20 -8.46 8.28 3.93
N PRO A 21 -9.13 7.13 4.14
CA PRO A 21 -9.45 6.64 5.48
C PRO A 21 -8.24 5.96 6.13
N VAL A 22 -7.04 6.48 5.92
CA VAL A 22 -5.77 5.90 6.38
C VAL A 22 -4.78 6.98 6.73
N ASP A 23 -4.04 6.79 7.82
CA ASP A 23 -2.93 7.66 8.19
C ASP A 23 -1.68 7.31 7.37
N GLY A 24 -0.95 8.33 6.94
CA GLY A 24 0.25 8.15 6.13
C GLY A 24 1.06 9.42 5.99
N TYR A 25 2.00 9.38 5.05
CA TYR A 25 2.95 10.44 4.76
C TYR A 25 2.70 10.96 3.35
N TRP A 26 2.65 12.27 3.23
CA TRP A 26 2.65 12.93 1.94
C TRP A 26 4.07 12.86 1.37
N LEU A 27 4.14 12.62 0.07
CA LEU A 27 5.39 12.54 -0.66
C LEU A 27 5.44 13.66 -1.70
N TYR A 28 6.64 14.16 -1.97
CA TYR A 28 6.88 15.15 -3.02
C TYR A 28 7.76 14.50 -4.08
N GLY A 29 7.20 14.16 -5.24
CA GLY A 29 7.94 13.48 -6.32
C GLY A 29 7.02 12.64 -7.22
N GLU A 30 7.44 11.42 -7.53
CA GLU A 30 6.66 10.46 -8.33
C GLU A 30 5.39 9.99 -7.61
N TYR A 31 5.45 9.92 -6.28
CA TYR A 31 4.34 9.50 -5.43
C TYR A 31 3.81 10.70 -4.65
N ASP A 32 2.50 10.69 -4.41
CA ASP A 32 1.82 11.74 -3.65
C ASP A 32 1.60 11.30 -2.19
N PHE A 33 1.45 9.99 -1.93
CA PHE A 33 1.12 9.48 -0.60
C PHE A 33 1.62 8.05 -0.34
N LEU A 34 2.01 7.79 0.91
CA LEU A 34 2.49 6.50 1.42
C LEU A 34 1.84 6.17 2.76
N ALA A 35 1.29 4.98 2.93
CA ALA A 35 0.77 4.51 4.22
C ALA A 35 1.18 3.06 4.52
N LYS A 36 1.37 2.76 5.80
CA LYS A 36 1.45 1.37 6.29
C LYS A 36 0.06 0.95 6.76
N LEU A 37 -0.41 -0.19 6.28
CA LEU A 37 -1.72 -0.74 6.59
C LEU A 37 -1.59 -2.13 7.22
N GLU A 38 -2.53 -2.47 8.09
CA GLU A 38 -2.68 -3.81 8.64
C GLU A 38 -4.09 -4.32 8.30
N PHE A 39 -4.16 -5.54 7.78
CA PHE A 39 -5.41 -6.24 7.48
C PHE A 39 -5.48 -7.53 8.29
N ARG A 40 -6.68 -7.91 8.69
CA ARG A 40 -7.00 -9.15 9.41
C ARG A 40 -6.86 -10.38 8.51
N ASP A 41 -7.26 -10.23 7.25
CA ASP A 41 -7.30 -11.26 6.23
C ASP A 41 -7.33 -10.66 4.80
N GLU A 42 -7.22 -11.53 3.80
CA GLU A 42 -7.20 -11.15 2.39
C GLU A 42 -8.52 -10.49 1.94
N PHE A 43 -9.66 -10.90 2.52
CA PHE A 43 -10.96 -10.34 2.18
C PHE A 43 -11.08 -8.86 2.60
N GLU A 44 -10.56 -8.51 3.77
CA GLU A 44 -10.47 -7.11 4.21
C GLU A 44 -9.57 -6.28 3.28
N MET A 45 -8.43 -6.84 2.88
CA MET A 45 -7.50 -6.20 1.93
C MET A 45 -8.16 -5.94 0.56
N GLU A 46 -8.86 -6.93 0.01
CA GLU A 46 -9.59 -6.78 -1.27
C GLU A 46 -10.71 -5.75 -1.19
N THR A 47 -11.44 -5.74 -0.06
CA THR A 47 -12.48 -4.76 0.19
C THR A 47 -11.90 -3.35 0.25
N PHE A 48 -10.80 -3.16 0.96
CA PHE A 48 -10.07 -1.89 1.00
C PHE A 48 -9.64 -1.44 -0.40
N MET A 49 -9.06 -2.32 -1.22
CA MET A 49 -8.65 -1.98 -2.59
C MET A 49 -9.84 -1.54 -3.46
N ARG A 50 -11.00 -2.18 -3.32
CA ARG A 50 -12.21 -1.83 -4.06
C ARG A 50 -12.73 -0.46 -3.65
N ASP A 51 -12.71 -0.16 -2.36
CA ASP A 51 -13.21 1.12 -1.85
C ASP A 51 -12.23 2.25 -2.18
N LEU A 52 -10.92 2.01 -2.08
CA LEU A 52 -9.89 2.95 -2.47
C LEU A 52 -10.01 3.36 -3.95
N LYS A 53 -10.27 2.41 -4.86
CA LYS A 53 -10.53 2.69 -6.29
C LYS A 53 -11.66 3.69 -6.51
N ARG A 54 -12.68 3.68 -5.65
CA ARG A 54 -13.82 4.63 -5.74
C ARG A 54 -13.42 6.01 -5.25
N VAL A 55 -12.55 6.11 -4.25
CA VAL A 55 -12.12 7.37 -3.66
C VAL A 55 -11.12 8.12 -4.55
N ILE A 56 -10.14 7.42 -5.13
CA ILE A 56 -9.03 8.06 -5.86
C ILE A 56 -9.39 8.60 -7.26
N HIS A 57 -10.65 8.48 -7.70
CA HIS A 57 -11.21 9.09 -8.92
C HIS A 57 -10.31 9.09 -10.17
N GLY A 58 -9.69 7.95 -10.49
CA GLY A 58 -8.82 7.79 -11.67
C GLY A 58 -7.33 7.98 -11.42
N GLY A 59 -6.94 8.33 -10.20
CA GLY A 59 -5.56 8.19 -9.75
C GLY A 59 -5.13 6.73 -9.62
N THR A 60 -3.85 6.54 -9.39
CA THR A 60 -3.23 5.22 -9.39
C THR A 60 -2.71 4.87 -8.01
N PHE A 61 -2.76 3.60 -7.65
CA PHE A 61 -2.23 3.11 -6.39
C PHE A 61 -1.61 1.73 -6.55
N LYS A 62 -0.76 1.38 -5.58
CA LYS A 62 -0.19 0.04 -5.44
C LYS A 62 -0.27 -0.36 -3.98
N LEU A 63 -0.77 -1.56 -3.72
CA LEU A 63 -0.80 -2.17 -2.40
C LEU A 63 0.15 -3.34 -2.38
N ILE A 64 1.18 -3.27 -1.54
CA ILE A 64 2.29 -4.23 -1.50
C ILE A 64 2.23 -4.97 -0.16
N PRO A 65 1.80 -6.24 -0.11
CA PRO A 65 1.83 -7.01 1.13
C PRO A 65 3.28 -7.23 1.57
N VAL A 66 3.55 -6.95 2.85
CA VAL A 66 4.84 -7.15 3.49
C VAL A 66 4.83 -8.54 4.13
N VAL A 67 5.63 -9.44 3.57
CA VAL A 67 5.90 -10.73 4.21
C VAL A 67 6.99 -10.51 5.25
N ILE A 68 6.59 -10.35 6.52
CA ILE A 68 7.56 -10.40 7.62
C ILE A 68 8.03 -11.85 7.73
N SER A 69 9.11 -12.20 7.03
CA SER A 69 9.92 -13.35 7.45
C SER A 69 10.45 -13.01 8.82
N ALA A 70 10.08 -13.79 9.84
CA ALA A 70 10.69 -13.69 11.15
C ALA A 70 12.17 -14.05 11.04
N VAL A 71 13.01 -13.07 10.68
CA VAL A 71 14.46 -13.20 10.74
C VAL A 71 14.82 -13.10 12.21
N LYS A 72 15.13 -14.28 12.75
CA LYS A 72 15.72 -14.52 14.06
C LYS A 72 16.96 -13.62 14.21
N ASN A 73 16.88 -12.65 15.10
CA ASN A 73 17.98 -11.85 15.66
C ASN A 73 18.92 -11.11 14.69
N GLY A 74 18.80 -9.78 14.68
CA GLY A 74 19.91 -8.85 14.49
C GLY A 74 20.26 -8.54 13.04
N GLY A 75 19.85 -7.35 12.59
CA GLY A 75 20.34 -6.75 11.35
C GLY A 75 19.37 -6.86 10.19
N GLU A 76 18.83 -5.70 9.81
CA GLU A 76 18.43 -5.35 8.44
C GLU A 76 17.26 -6.17 7.85
N THR A 77 16.05 -5.60 7.96
CA THR A 77 14.88 -6.09 7.24
C THR A 77 15.03 -5.81 5.74
N SER A 78 15.57 -6.78 5.00
CA SER A 78 15.52 -6.80 3.54
C SER A 78 14.09 -7.02 3.05
N VAL A 79 13.49 -5.97 2.46
CA VAL A 79 12.23 -6.04 1.73
C VAL A 79 12.46 -6.90 0.49
N LEU A 80 11.89 -8.10 0.44
CA LEU A 80 12.03 -8.98 -0.72
C LEU A 80 11.00 -8.60 -1.80
N GLU A 81 11.52 -8.13 -2.93
CA GLU A 81 10.79 -7.91 -4.17
C GLU A 81 10.09 -9.20 -4.64
N GLY A 82 8.76 -9.22 -4.48
CA GLY A 82 7.86 -10.14 -5.15
C GLY A 82 7.24 -9.51 -6.40
N LEU A 83 8.04 -8.91 -7.28
CA LEU A 83 7.57 -8.48 -8.60
C LEU A 83 7.81 -9.60 -9.60
N LYS A 84 6.79 -10.44 -9.83
CA LYS A 84 6.69 -11.16 -11.10
C LYS A 84 6.02 -10.22 -12.11
N PRO A 85 6.75 -9.69 -13.11
CA PRO A 85 6.11 -9.01 -14.23
C PRO A 85 5.37 -10.07 -15.05
N SER A 86 4.04 -10.03 -15.02
CA SER A 86 3.21 -10.67 -16.03
C SER A 86 3.08 -9.71 -17.20
N ALA A 87 3.79 -10.00 -18.28
CA ALA A 87 3.51 -9.51 -19.63
C ALA A 87 3.97 -10.57 -20.64
N PRO A 88 3.47 -10.55 -21.88
CA PRO A 88 2.29 -9.88 -22.42
C PRO A 88 1.06 -10.80 -22.55
#